data_AF-A0A934YGI8-F1
#
_entry.id   AF-A0A934YGI8-F1
#
_cell.length_a   1.000
_cell.length_b   1.000
_cell.length_c   1.000
_cell.angle_alpha   90.00
_cell.angle_beta   90.00
_cell.angle_gamma   90.00
#
_symmetry.space_group_name_H-M   'P 1'
#
loop_
_entity.id
_entity.type
_entity.pdbx_description
1 polymer ?
#
loop_
_entity_poly.entity_id
_entity_poly.type
_entity_poly.pdbx_seq_one_letter_code
_entity_poly.pdbx_strand_id
1 'polypeptide(L)'
;MSARRRRASVDLRPSSAVGRRGRAAFASALGLAVSLALALPRPSVAGEGPLELQLTADLDDDDANGVRDGLDTAVRGAARRDLVALPLGGLGGLVFGKRAALSSDGARIVWRGAPLALPAVVPTGAELQGVRPGGVTLTLGAGPATREIRLRVVAHGFEDAEGRELDPSVTHLSFSRALPEASPADDPDGFRVVTRGEGPGGGTVDVLSLSARGAVLDAVRGVPVDAPCAGGVAGCARSRPLRVVIDRVDRQHPSSAGRSLLGEVGGLVVVARGGQKRSSIHVGGPRESGRPGAPAVAGRYRLHVRATVFRAEKTGKPGIFRNEAEAISEARADLEDAATLWAQCGISLHGEAPPDVRIAAPPPPYLVSFGTDLGLPSTGGVLRVRVEGRPAVLVVPPGKTPDEVARLFALEVQRAGFRAVVSRNARITPGAAGSADVLISRAEGRGAAALARVEADGMLCTDSTLSVAIGAVDLSDGLTHFGDMDSPAGSLEERSLAKALDDADPRVVQLVYVPYFLGGGRVGESFIYGDGSSVKNVILVDRSGVRTRRSSHVVAHELGHVLLDVPGHPDDFGRDTPSLLMDSDASDASVYGPRRLTDDECARVRAEAGPRAKVPLLEAWPFAVVPLPSLAP
;
A
#
# COMPACT_ATOMS: atom_id res chain seq x y z
N MET A 1 -38.17 -41.87 -11.38
CA MET A 1 -38.03 -42.23 -9.96
C MET A 1 -37.68 -40.99 -9.16
N SER A 2 -38.45 -40.75 -8.12
CA SER A 2 -38.52 -39.53 -7.31
C SER A 2 -37.43 -39.49 -6.25
N ALA A 3 -36.78 -38.34 -6.06
CA ALA A 3 -36.30 -37.90 -4.74
C ALA A 3 -36.03 -36.38 -4.73
N ARG A 4 -37.05 -35.63 -4.31
CA ARG A 4 -36.97 -34.23 -3.88
C ARG A 4 -36.12 -34.12 -2.61
N ARG A 5 -35.16 -33.19 -2.54
CA ARG A 5 -34.66 -32.62 -1.27
C ARG A 5 -34.88 -31.12 -1.26
N ARG A 6 -35.67 -30.67 -0.27
CA ARG A 6 -36.06 -29.30 0.01
C ARG A 6 -34.87 -28.55 0.61
N ARG A 7 -34.59 -27.34 0.10
CA ARG A 7 -33.77 -26.32 0.76
C ARG A 7 -34.67 -25.51 1.69
N ALA A 8 -34.27 -25.36 2.95
CA ALA A 8 -34.86 -24.42 3.88
C ALA A 8 -34.07 -23.10 3.78
N SER A 9 -34.77 -22.04 3.35
CA SER A 9 -34.31 -20.65 3.37
C SER A 9 -34.79 -20.00 4.67
N VAL A 10 -33.87 -19.46 5.46
CA VAL A 10 -34.20 -18.62 6.62
C VAL A 10 -34.00 -17.17 6.20
N ASP A 11 -35.12 -16.50 5.93
CA ASP A 11 -35.24 -15.05 5.79
C ASP A 11 -35.33 -14.43 7.20
N LEU A 12 -34.47 -13.45 7.49
CA LEU A 12 -34.64 -12.56 8.63
C LEU A 12 -34.70 -11.12 8.11
N ARG A 13 -35.92 -10.62 7.93
CA ARG A 13 -36.23 -9.19 7.88
C ARG A 13 -36.67 -8.70 9.27
N PRO A 14 -36.35 -7.46 9.64
CA PRO A 14 -36.67 -6.91 10.96
C PRO A 14 -38.14 -6.45 11.02
N SER A 15 -38.83 -6.78 12.11
CA SER A 15 -40.15 -6.27 12.43
C SER A 15 -40.05 -4.91 13.12
N SER A 16 -40.59 -3.90 12.45
CA SER A 16 -41.08 -2.68 13.07
C SER A 16 -42.47 -2.91 13.67
N ALA A 17 -42.73 -2.48 14.90
CA ALA A 17 -43.93 -1.71 15.27
C ALA A 17 -44.12 -1.56 16.80
N VAL A 18 -44.21 -0.30 17.21
CA VAL A 18 -45.29 0.31 18.03
C VAL A 18 -45.48 -0.13 19.49
N GLY A 19 -45.38 0.88 20.38
CA GLY A 19 -45.93 0.83 21.73
C GLY A 19 -45.87 2.19 22.45
N ARG A 20 -46.67 3.17 22.00
CA ARG A 20 -46.99 4.39 22.78
C ARG A 20 -48.03 4.05 23.85
N ARG A 21 -47.83 4.56 25.08
CA ARG A 21 -48.77 5.33 25.94
C ARG A 21 -48.65 4.94 27.41
N GLY A 22 -48.52 5.96 28.25
CA GLY A 22 -48.68 5.88 29.70
C GLY A 22 -48.34 7.21 30.38
N ARG A 23 -49.23 8.20 30.28
CA ARG A 23 -49.23 9.43 31.11
C ARG A 23 -50.15 9.20 32.31
N ALA A 24 -49.66 9.50 33.52
CA ALA A 24 -50.37 10.10 34.67
C ALA A 24 -49.31 10.28 35.78
N ALA A 25 -48.82 11.49 36.07
CA ALA A 25 -49.40 12.47 37.00
C ALA A 25 -49.55 11.91 38.43
N PHE A 26 -48.79 12.42 39.40
CA PHE A 26 -49.32 12.99 40.65
C PHE A 26 -48.23 13.62 41.54
N ALA A 27 -48.62 14.75 42.14
CA ALA A 27 -48.20 15.35 43.40
C ALA A 27 -46.79 15.96 43.56
N SER A 28 -46.80 17.30 43.48
CA SER A 28 -46.02 18.23 44.28
C SER A 28 -46.05 17.87 45.78
N ALA A 29 -44.88 17.93 46.43
CA ALA A 29 -44.78 18.16 47.88
C ALA A 29 -43.54 19.02 48.16
N LEU A 30 -43.83 20.27 48.54
CA LEU A 30 -42.93 21.18 49.23
C LEU A 30 -42.54 20.55 50.58
N GLY A 31 -41.26 20.52 50.94
CA GLY A 31 -40.84 20.04 52.26
C GLY A 31 -39.38 20.36 52.59
N LEU A 32 -39.20 21.43 53.36
CA LEU A 32 -38.09 21.76 54.28
C LEU A 32 -36.69 21.21 53.95
N ALA A 33 -35.80 22.10 53.52
CA ALA A 33 -34.35 21.91 53.64
C ALA A 33 -33.93 22.11 55.11
N VAL A 34 -33.67 21.01 55.82
CA VAL A 34 -32.93 21.02 57.09
C VAL A 34 -31.44 20.95 56.75
N SER A 35 -30.72 22.04 57.01
CA SER A 35 -29.26 22.10 56.93
C SER A 35 -28.65 21.29 58.07
N LEU A 36 -28.37 20.01 57.84
CA LEU A 36 -27.52 19.21 58.70
C LEU A 36 -26.08 19.26 58.16
N ALA A 37 -25.26 20.12 58.76
CA ALA A 37 -23.82 20.18 58.52
C ALA A 37 -23.17 18.89 59.05
N LEU A 38 -23.09 17.86 58.20
CA LEU A 38 -22.17 16.74 58.40
C LEU A 38 -20.76 17.24 58.11
N ALA A 39 -20.00 17.47 59.19
CA ALA A 39 -18.57 17.66 59.15
C ALA A 39 -17.92 16.42 58.52
N LEU A 40 -17.66 16.48 57.21
CA LEU A 40 -16.77 15.54 56.55
C LEU A 40 -15.39 15.68 57.19
N PRO A 41 -14.75 14.58 57.64
CA PRO A 41 -13.39 14.64 58.14
C PRO A 41 -12.50 15.18 57.01
N ARG A 42 -11.81 16.29 57.29
CA ARG A 42 -10.69 16.77 56.46
C ARG A 42 -9.74 15.58 56.29
N PRO A 43 -9.30 15.23 55.06
CA PRO A 43 -8.25 14.25 54.91
C PRO A 43 -7.01 14.78 55.64
N SER A 44 -6.64 14.10 56.71
CA SER A 44 -5.39 14.28 57.40
C SER A 44 -4.27 13.99 56.42
N VAL A 45 -3.58 15.04 55.99
CA VAL A 45 -2.32 14.96 55.25
C VAL A 45 -1.26 14.45 56.22
N ALA A 46 -1.09 13.14 56.26
CA ALA A 46 0.03 12.47 56.90
C ALA A 46 0.24 11.12 56.20
N GLY A 47 0.83 11.19 55.00
CA GLY A 47 1.43 10.06 54.32
C GLY A 47 2.86 10.43 53.96
N GLU A 48 3.79 10.26 54.90
CA GLU A 48 5.23 10.50 54.75
C GLU A 48 5.89 9.33 53.97
N GLY A 49 5.40 9.06 52.76
CA GLY A 49 6.09 8.21 51.79
C GLY A 49 6.60 9.05 50.62
N PRO A 50 7.76 8.73 50.01
CA PRO A 50 8.18 9.37 48.78
C PRO A 50 7.08 9.15 47.72
N LEU A 51 6.64 10.23 47.08
CA LEU A 51 5.69 10.15 45.98
C LEU A 51 6.38 9.38 44.84
N GLU A 52 5.82 8.24 44.42
CA GLU A 52 6.31 7.47 43.28
C GLU A 52 5.46 7.77 42.05
N LEU A 53 6.10 8.09 40.93
CA LEU A 53 5.45 8.35 39.64
C LEU A 53 6.09 7.46 38.58
N GLN A 54 5.28 6.76 37.79
CA GLN A 54 5.78 6.01 36.65
C GLN A 54 5.69 6.86 35.38
N LEU A 55 6.79 6.95 34.64
CA LEU A 55 6.87 7.58 33.31
C LEU A 55 7.12 6.51 32.26
N THR A 56 6.65 6.74 31.05
CA THR A 56 7.05 5.96 29.87
C THR A 56 8.21 6.68 29.19
N ALA A 57 9.26 5.93 28.81
CA ALA A 57 10.34 6.49 28.01
C ALA A 57 9.82 6.76 26.59
N ASP A 58 9.97 8.00 26.15
CA ASP A 58 9.49 8.48 24.87
C ASP A 58 10.51 8.17 23.77
N LEU A 59 10.42 6.94 23.25
CA LEU A 59 11.41 6.34 22.34
C LEU A 59 10.94 6.27 20.89
N ASP A 60 9.69 6.65 20.60
CA ASP A 60 9.16 6.68 19.25
C ASP A 60 9.27 8.08 18.60
N ASP A 61 8.78 8.17 17.36
CA ASP A 61 8.82 9.35 16.50
C ASP A 61 7.40 9.63 16.01
N ASP A 62 6.54 10.13 16.91
CA ASP A 62 5.11 10.32 16.62
C ASP A 62 4.85 11.41 15.56
N ASP A 63 5.81 12.31 15.36
CA ASP A 63 5.73 13.39 14.38
C ASP A 63 6.48 13.10 13.06
N ALA A 64 7.07 11.91 12.94
CA ALA A 64 7.77 11.38 11.77
C ALA A 64 8.90 12.30 11.28
N ASN A 65 9.62 12.96 12.20
CA ASN A 65 10.69 13.90 11.89
C ASN A 65 12.09 13.25 11.85
N GLY A 66 12.19 11.95 12.14
CA GLY A 66 13.42 11.17 12.14
C GLY A 66 14.18 11.18 13.47
N VAL A 67 13.64 11.84 14.49
CA VAL A 67 14.24 11.96 15.83
C VAL A 67 13.27 11.39 16.86
N ARG A 68 13.78 10.62 17.82
CA ARG A 68 12.96 10.18 18.95
C ARG A 68 12.43 11.38 19.72
N ASP A 69 11.15 11.38 20.06
CA ASP A 69 10.48 12.51 20.74
C ASP A 69 11.13 12.86 22.09
N GLY A 70 11.63 11.86 22.82
CA GLY A 70 12.41 12.05 24.05
C GLY A 70 13.76 12.73 23.89
N LEU A 71 14.31 12.75 22.67
CA LEU A 71 15.59 13.37 22.32
C LEU A 71 15.43 14.71 21.58
N ASP A 72 14.23 15.05 21.11
CA ASP A 72 14.00 16.30 20.38
C ASP A 72 14.26 17.53 21.29
N THR A 73 14.77 18.58 20.68
CA THR A 73 14.93 19.91 21.29
C THR A 73 13.61 20.65 21.49
N ALA A 74 12.54 20.26 20.79
CA ALA A 74 11.21 20.85 20.96
C ALA A 74 10.09 19.81 20.78
N VAL A 75 9.31 19.57 21.83
CA VAL A 75 8.16 18.65 21.84
C VAL A 75 6.90 19.39 21.38
N ARG A 76 6.44 19.11 20.16
CA ARG A 76 5.30 19.78 19.52
C ARG A 76 4.30 18.77 18.97
N GLY A 77 3.07 19.23 18.70
CA GLY A 77 2.07 18.42 18.00
C GLY A 77 1.85 17.04 18.61
N ALA A 78 2.07 15.99 17.81
CA ALA A 78 1.87 14.59 18.20
C ALA A 78 2.84 14.13 19.31
N ALA A 79 4.09 14.61 19.31
CA ALA A 79 5.12 14.29 20.32
C ALA A 79 4.73 14.68 21.77
N ARG A 80 3.73 15.55 21.95
CA ARG A 80 3.27 15.96 23.30
C ARG A 80 2.44 14.89 24.03
N ARG A 81 2.09 13.78 23.37
CA ARG A 81 1.18 12.75 23.92
C ARG A 81 1.76 12.00 25.12
N ASP A 82 3.08 11.87 25.19
CA ASP A 82 3.79 11.14 26.23
C ASP A 82 4.18 12.03 27.44
N LEU A 83 3.74 13.29 27.43
CA LEU A 83 3.95 14.23 28.53
C LEU A 83 2.99 13.97 29.69
N VAL A 84 3.54 13.91 30.91
CA VAL A 84 2.79 13.74 32.15
C VAL A 84 2.78 15.06 32.91
N ALA A 85 1.60 15.55 33.31
CA ALA A 85 1.51 16.78 34.10
C ALA A 85 2.34 16.67 35.39
N LEU A 86 3.17 17.67 35.67
CA LEU A 86 3.98 17.68 36.88
C LEU A 86 3.08 17.89 38.11
N PRO A 87 3.06 16.97 39.11
CA PRO A 87 2.15 17.06 40.25
C PRO A 87 2.61 18.13 41.25
N LEU A 88 2.30 19.39 40.96
CA LEU A 88 2.66 20.53 41.82
C LEU A 88 1.68 20.76 42.99
N GLY A 89 0.54 20.05 43.00
CA GLY A 89 -0.65 20.32 43.83
C GLY A 89 -0.59 19.95 45.31
N GLY A 90 0.54 19.44 45.82
CA GLY A 90 0.70 19.09 47.25
C GLY A 90 1.68 19.97 48.03
N LEU A 91 2.28 20.97 47.37
CA LEU A 91 3.20 21.93 47.98
C LEU A 91 2.43 23.23 48.19
N GLY A 92 1.77 23.33 49.35
CA GLY A 92 0.74 24.34 49.64
C GLY A 92 1.12 25.77 49.24
N GLY A 93 0.18 26.48 48.60
CA GLY A 93 0.06 27.94 48.49
C GLY A 93 1.20 28.77 47.87
N LEU A 94 2.43 28.27 47.81
CA LEU A 94 3.60 29.03 47.35
C LEU A 94 3.80 28.78 45.85
N VAL A 95 3.15 29.64 45.08
CA VAL A 95 3.12 29.64 43.61
C VAL A 95 4.43 30.20 43.00
N PHE A 96 5.39 30.66 43.80
CA PHE A 96 6.61 31.30 43.31
C PHE A 96 7.89 30.54 43.70
N GLY A 97 8.74 30.23 42.70
CA GLY A 97 10.15 29.87 42.92
C GLY A 97 10.48 28.39 43.14
N LYS A 98 9.62 27.44 42.73
CA LYS A 98 9.93 26.00 42.87
C LYS A 98 11.14 25.62 42.00
N ARG A 99 12.30 25.38 42.61
CA ARG A 99 13.50 24.89 41.91
C ARG A 99 13.43 23.38 41.76
N ALA A 100 13.58 22.86 40.55
CA ALA A 100 13.69 21.44 40.28
C ALA A 100 15.12 21.03 39.94
N ALA A 101 15.49 19.83 40.37
CA ALA A 101 16.68 19.11 39.93
C ALA A 101 16.33 17.64 39.71
N LEU A 102 16.99 17.00 38.74
CA LEU A 102 16.88 15.57 38.48
C LEU A 102 18.22 14.91 38.79
N SER A 103 18.18 13.68 39.32
CA SER A 103 19.39 12.91 39.64
C SER A 103 20.11 12.37 38.39
N SER A 104 19.43 12.27 37.26
CA SER A 104 19.96 11.80 35.97
C SER A 104 19.16 12.37 34.81
N ASP A 105 19.62 12.11 33.58
CA ASP A 105 18.98 12.50 32.31
C ASP A 105 17.98 11.45 31.80
N GLY A 106 17.55 10.50 32.65
CA GLY A 106 16.51 9.52 32.33
C GLY A 106 15.10 10.12 32.22
N ALA A 107 14.91 11.35 32.68
CA ALA A 107 13.70 12.14 32.51
C ALA A 107 14.08 13.61 32.24
N ARG A 108 13.12 14.41 31.76
CA ARG A 108 13.28 15.86 31.62
C ARG A 108 11.98 16.59 31.95
N ILE A 109 12.10 17.88 32.29
CA ILE A 109 10.96 18.77 32.49
C ILE A 109 10.77 19.60 31.22
N VAL A 110 9.56 19.61 30.69
CA VAL A 110 9.18 20.33 29.47
C VAL A 110 8.23 21.46 29.83
N TRP A 111 8.44 22.65 29.27
CA TRP A 111 7.52 23.77 29.41
C TRP A 111 7.29 24.46 28.06
N ARG A 112 6.02 24.62 27.68
CA ARG A 112 5.63 25.16 26.36
C ARG A 112 6.32 24.45 25.19
N GLY A 113 6.58 23.15 25.36
CA GLY A 113 7.24 22.31 24.36
C GLY A 113 8.77 22.39 24.35
N ALA A 114 9.41 23.19 25.20
CA ALA A 114 10.87 23.24 25.30
C ALA A 114 11.35 22.53 26.59
N PRO A 115 12.37 21.66 26.52
CA PRO A 115 13.05 21.14 27.69
C PRO A 115 13.69 22.26 28.52
N LEU A 116 13.54 22.22 29.84
CA LEU A 116 14.21 23.14 30.75
C LEU A 116 15.65 22.68 31.04
N ALA A 117 16.61 23.59 31.00
CA ALA A 117 17.96 23.35 31.49
C ALA A 117 17.95 23.31 33.03
N LEU A 118 18.18 22.13 33.62
CA LEU A 118 18.13 21.95 35.08
C LEU A 118 19.51 22.13 35.75
N PRO A 119 19.56 22.58 37.01
CA PRO A 119 18.42 22.95 37.86
C PRO A 119 17.78 24.29 37.47
N ALA A 120 16.44 24.38 37.48
CA ALA A 120 15.70 25.59 37.12
C ALA A 120 14.47 25.83 37.97
N VAL A 121 13.99 27.08 37.98
CA VAL A 121 12.66 27.41 38.51
C VAL A 121 11.61 26.86 37.54
N VAL A 122 10.72 26.01 38.02
CA VAL A 122 9.72 25.33 37.21
C VAL A 122 8.45 26.18 37.13
N PRO A 123 8.03 26.60 35.91
CA PRO A 123 6.80 27.35 35.74
C PRO A 123 5.55 26.49 35.98
N THR A 124 4.43 27.15 36.26
CA THR A 124 3.12 26.48 36.28
C THR A 124 2.79 25.91 34.90
N GLY A 125 2.27 24.68 34.87
CA GLY A 125 1.97 23.97 33.62
C GLY A 125 3.18 23.29 32.97
N ALA A 126 4.30 23.15 33.69
CA ALA A 126 5.37 22.27 33.26
C ALA A 126 4.94 20.79 33.31
N GLU A 127 5.50 20.00 32.42
CA GLU A 127 5.21 18.59 32.20
C GLU A 127 6.51 17.78 32.37
N LEU A 128 6.37 16.49 32.66
CA LEU A 128 7.46 15.52 32.74
C LEU A 128 7.44 14.63 31.50
N GLN A 129 8.63 14.28 31.02
CA GLN A 129 8.83 13.33 29.93
C GLN A 129 9.89 12.31 30.36
N GLY A 130 9.62 11.02 30.17
CA GLY A 130 10.62 9.98 30.30
C GLY A 130 11.52 9.94 29.06
N VAL A 131 12.82 9.80 29.23
CA VAL A 131 13.81 9.79 28.13
C VAL A 131 14.52 8.45 28.05
N ARG A 132 14.92 7.86 29.19
CA ARG A 132 15.58 6.56 29.26
C ARG A 132 15.06 5.73 30.43
N PRO A 133 14.95 4.40 30.28
CA PRO A 133 14.46 3.53 31.35
C PRO A 133 15.41 3.54 32.56
N GLY A 134 14.85 3.48 33.76
CA GLY A 134 15.59 3.49 35.03
C GLY A 134 14.92 4.32 36.13
N GLY A 135 15.55 4.36 37.31
CA GLY A 135 15.12 5.22 38.42
C GLY A 135 15.68 6.64 38.29
N VAL A 136 14.83 7.64 38.45
CA VAL A 136 15.22 9.07 38.50
C VAL A 136 14.60 9.70 39.73
N THR A 137 15.36 10.47 40.51
CA THR A 137 14.83 11.25 41.63
C THR A 137 14.64 12.69 41.19
N LEU A 138 13.41 13.19 41.31
CA LEU A 138 13.06 14.59 41.12
C LEU A 138 13.00 15.29 42.48
N THR A 139 13.88 16.27 42.66
CA THR A 139 13.90 17.11 43.86
C THR A 139 13.24 18.45 43.55
N LEU A 140 12.15 18.76 44.26
CA LEU A 140 11.44 20.03 44.18
C LEU A 140 11.68 20.85 45.46
N GLY A 141 12.33 22.02 45.33
CA GLY A 141 12.59 22.94 46.42
C GLY A 141 11.68 24.17 46.39
N ALA A 142 11.06 24.54 47.51
CA ALA A 142 10.30 25.78 47.71
C ALA A 142 10.76 26.46 49.01
N GLY A 143 11.68 27.42 48.91
CA GLY A 143 12.34 28.00 50.08
C GLY A 143 13.17 26.93 50.83
N PRO A 144 13.02 26.76 52.17
CA PRO A 144 13.74 25.75 52.93
C PRO A 144 13.15 24.32 52.79
N ALA A 145 11.97 24.18 52.20
CA ALA A 145 11.32 22.88 52.05
C ALA A 145 11.76 22.20 50.75
N THR A 146 12.25 20.96 50.86
CA THR A 146 12.52 20.08 49.71
C THR A 146 11.56 18.89 49.74
N ARG A 147 11.13 18.46 48.55
CA ARG A 147 10.34 17.25 48.37
C ARG A 147 10.97 16.41 47.28
N GLU A 148 11.17 15.13 47.57
CA GLU A 148 11.63 14.15 46.60
C GLU A 148 10.45 13.37 46.02
N ILE A 149 10.49 13.17 44.71
CA ILE A 149 9.57 12.34 43.95
C ILE A 149 10.42 11.28 43.23
N ARG A 150 10.15 10.00 43.48
CA ARG A 150 10.79 8.91 42.75
C ARG A 150 10.08 8.70 41.43
N LEU A 151 10.79 8.88 40.33
CA LEU A 151 10.32 8.62 38.98
C LEU A 151 10.84 7.25 38.55
N ARG A 152 9.92 6.34 38.21
CA ARG A 152 10.25 5.06 37.58
C ARG A 152 10.00 5.18 36.09
N VAL A 153 11.06 5.23 35.29
CA VAL A 153 10.94 5.33 33.83
C VAL A 153 10.98 3.92 33.25
N VAL A 154 9.92 3.54 32.54
CA VAL A 154 9.78 2.25 31.87
C VAL A 154 9.75 2.48 30.36
N ALA A 155 10.63 1.81 29.64
CA ALA A 155 10.65 1.83 28.18
C ALA A 155 9.86 0.64 27.63
N HIS A 156 9.07 0.91 26.59
CA HIS A 156 8.52 -0.10 25.71
C HIS A 156 9.14 0.12 24.32
N GLY A 157 9.57 -0.95 23.67
CA GLY A 157 10.21 -0.87 22.37
C GLY A 157 10.10 -2.16 21.60
N PHE A 158 10.85 -2.24 20.50
CA PHE A 158 10.77 -3.34 19.55
C PHE A 158 12.15 -3.96 19.33
N GLU A 159 12.18 -5.29 19.17
CA GLU A 159 13.35 -6.05 18.74
C GLU A 159 13.01 -6.81 17.45
N ASP A 160 13.98 -7.05 16.57
CA ASP A 160 13.82 -7.96 15.43
C ASP A 160 13.89 -9.45 15.82
N ALA A 161 13.85 -10.32 14.82
CA ALA A 161 13.92 -11.77 15.01
C ALA A 161 15.26 -12.21 15.65
N GLU A 162 16.35 -11.50 15.34
CA GLU A 162 17.69 -11.72 15.90
C GLU A 162 17.89 -11.11 17.30
N GLY A 163 16.93 -10.31 17.78
CA GLY A 163 16.99 -9.64 19.08
C GLY A 163 17.75 -8.30 19.07
N ARG A 164 17.97 -7.70 17.88
CA ARG A 164 18.50 -6.33 17.77
C ARG A 164 17.38 -5.34 18.00
N GLU A 165 17.68 -4.27 18.73
CA GLU A 165 16.74 -3.19 18.99
C GLU A 165 16.39 -2.44 17.70
N LEU A 166 15.11 -2.12 17.55
CA LEU A 166 14.58 -1.31 16.45
C LEU A 166 14.32 0.10 16.97
N ASP A 167 15.02 1.06 16.40
CA ASP A 167 14.84 2.48 16.64
C ASP A 167 13.71 3.05 15.76
N PRO A 168 12.52 3.37 16.33
CA PRO A 168 11.38 3.80 15.52
C PRO A 168 11.61 5.09 14.72
N SER A 169 12.63 5.90 15.04
CA SER A 169 12.91 7.15 14.32
C SER A 169 13.73 6.96 13.05
N VAL A 170 14.36 5.80 12.87
CA VAL A 170 15.22 5.51 11.70
C VAL A 170 14.96 4.14 11.07
N THR A 171 14.06 3.34 11.64
CA THR A 171 13.64 2.05 11.09
C THR A 171 12.14 1.79 11.31
N HIS A 172 11.65 0.70 10.74
CA HIS A 172 10.24 0.31 10.70
C HIS A 172 10.12 -1.22 10.83
N LEU A 173 8.91 -1.74 10.98
CA LEU A 173 8.60 -3.18 10.90
C LEU A 173 8.35 -3.60 9.45
N SER A 174 8.85 -4.78 9.05
CA SER A 174 8.51 -5.41 7.78
C SER A 174 7.22 -6.22 7.88
N PHE A 175 6.58 -6.48 6.73
CA PHE A 175 5.65 -7.59 6.61
C PHE A 175 6.38 -8.93 6.61
N SER A 176 5.80 -9.91 7.28
CA SER A 176 6.28 -11.28 7.35
C SER A 176 6.21 -11.96 5.99
N ARG A 177 7.37 -12.37 5.46
CA ARG A 177 7.46 -13.13 4.21
C ARG A 177 7.61 -14.64 4.41
N ALA A 178 7.83 -15.10 5.64
CA ALA A 178 7.78 -16.53 5.92
C ALA A 178 6.33 -17.05 6.03
N LEU A 179 6.10 -18.32 5.71
CA LEU A 179 4.79 -18.96 5.84
C LEU A 179 4.32 -19.00 7.31
N PRO A 180 3.01 -19.09 7.59
CA PRO A 180 2.49 -19.14 8.96
C PRO A 180 3.07 -20.25 9.85
N GLU A 181 3.40 -21.40 9.23
CA GLU A 181 3.93 -22.59 9.89
C GLU A 181 5.44 -22.52 10.14
N ALA A 182 6.13 -21.56 9.52
CA ALA A 182 7.56 -21.37 9.72
C ALA A 182 7.88 -21.15 11.20
N SER A 183 9.01 -21.73 11.63
CA SER A 183 9.54 -21.46 12.97
C SER A 183 9.78 -19.96 13.12
N PRO A 184 9.63 -19.39 14.33
CA PRO A 184 9.99 -17.99 14.53
C PRO A 184 11.46 -17.65 14.23
N ALA A 185 12.34 -18.65 14.21
CA ALA A 185 13.74 -18.48 13.80
C ALA A 185 13.91 -18.34 12.28
N ASP A 186 12.92 -18.79 11.50
CA ASP A 186 12.92 -18.77 10.04
C ASP A 186 12.15 -17.55 9.48
N ASP A 187 11.70 -16.64 10.37
CA ASP A 187 10.95 -15.43 10.01
C ASP A 187 11.78 -14.17 10.33
N PRO A 188 12.64 -13.70 9.42
CA PRO A 188 13.51 -12.53 9.65
C PRO A 188 12.72 -11.22 9.79
N ASP A 189 11.47 -11.20 9.35
CA ASP A 189 10.57 -10.04 9.44
C ASP A 189 9.77 -10.03 10.75
N GLY A 190 9.89 -11.08 11.57
CA GLY A 190 9.30 -11.15 12.89
C GLY A 190 9.87 -10.07 13.82
N PHE A 191 9.08 -9.70 14.83
CA PHE A 191 9.49 -8.73 15.84
C PHE A 191 9.03 -9.14 17.24
N ARG A 192 9.61 -8.53 18.26
CA ARG A 192 9.23 -8.73 19.67
C ARG A 192 8.93 -7.39 20.32
N VAL A 193 7.98 -7.40 21.25
CA VAL A 193 7.80 -6.27 22.15
C VAL A 193 8.71 -6.45 23.34
N VAL A 194 9.43 -5.39 23.71
CA VAL A 194 10.38 -5.38 24.82
C VAL A 194 9.96 -4.35 25.85
N THR A 195 10.12 -4.69 27.12
CA THR A 195 9.94 -3.77 28.24
C THR A 195 11.24 -3.69 29.03
N ARG A 196 11.72 -2.47 29.32
CA ARG A 196 12.95 -2.23 30.10
C ARG A 196 12.68 -1.22 31.22
N GLY A 197 13.20 -1.46 32.42
CA GLY A 197 13.13 -0.51 33.53
C GLY A 197 13.32 -1.16 34.90
N GLU A 198 13.31 -0.35 35.95
CA GLU A 198 13.39 -0.85 37.32
C GLU A 198 12.07 -1.52 37.76
N GLY A 199 12.16 -2.78 38.23
CA GLY A 199 11.02 -3.57 38.71
C GLY A 199 10.85 -4.90 37.96
N PRO A 200 9.79 -5.68 38.26
CA PRO A 200 9.48 -6.87 37.49
C PRO A 200 9.14 -6.44 36.06
N GLY A 201 10.08 -6.65 35.13
CA GLY A 201 10.09 -6.13 33.76
C GLY A 201 9.01 -6.71 32.85
N GLY A 202 7.93 -7.28 33.38
CA GLY A 202 6.94 -8.02 32.62
C GLY A 202 5.47 -7.70 32.89
N GLY A 203 4.62 -8.56 32.33
CA GLY A 203 3.17 -8.44 32.36
C GLY A 203 2.58 -8.69 30.97
N THR A 204 1.43 -8.08 30.72
CA THR A 204 0.76 -8.13 29.42
C THR A 204 0.67 -6.75 28.78
N VAL A 205 0.74 -6.73 27.46
CA VAL A 205 0.52 -5.55 26.62
C VAL A 205 -0.49 -5.85 25.53
N ASP A 206 -1.16 -4.83 25.05
CA ASP A 206 -1.93 -4.92 23.82
C ASP A 206 -1.10 -4.39 22.66
N VAL A 207 -1.14 -5.08 21.52
CA VAL A 207 -0.47 -4.67 20.29
C VAL A 207 -1.54 -4.37 19.26
N LEU A 208 -1.65 -3.12 18.85
CA LEU A 208 -2.63 -2.66 17.87
C LEU A 208 -1.92 -2.34 16.55
N SER A 209 -2.63 -2.56 15.45
CA SER A 209 -2.22 -2.11 14.12
C SER A 209 -3.16 -1.02 13.64
N LEU A 210 -2.60 0.06 13.10
CA LEU A 210 -3.31 1.20 12.57
C LEU A 210 -2.96 1.39 11.09
N SER A 211 -3.95 1.80 10.29
CA SER A 211 -3.71 2.26 8.92
C SER A 211 -2.90 3.56 8.91
N ALA A 212 -2.36 3.95 7.76
CA ALA A 212 -1.72 5.24 7.57
C ALA A 212 -2.66 6.42 7.87
N ARG A 213 -3.98 6.19 7.88
CA ARG A 213 -5.00 7.19 8.26
C ARG A 213 -5.44 7.10 9.73
N GLY A 214 -4.85 6.21 10.53
CA GLY A 214 -5.16 6.06 11.95
C GLY A 214 -6.36 5.16 12.29
N ALA A 215 -6.93 4.46 11.30
CA ALA A 215 -8.01 3.51 11.56
C ALA A 215 -7.43 2.22 12.15
N VAL A 216 -8.05 1.68 13.20
CA VAL A 216 -7.63 0.39 13.77
C VAL A 216 -7.88 -0.72 12.75
N LEU A 217 -6.81 -1.38 12.32
CA LEU A 217 -6.86 -2.52 11.41
C LEU A 217 -7.07 -3.82 12.17
N ASP A 218 -6.35 -3.99 13.29
CA ASP A 218 -6.29 -5.24 14.04
C ASP A 218 -5.71 -5.03 15.44
N ALA A 219 -5.84 -6.03 16.31
CA ALA A 219 -5.18 -6.07 17.61
C ALA A 219 -4.90 -7.50 18.09
N VAL A 220 -3.75 -7.67 18.75
CA VAL A 220 -3.44 -8.82 19.58
C VAL A 220 -3.46 -8.37 21.04
N ARG A 221 -4.43 -8.85 21.80
CA ARG A 221 -4.66 -8.43 23.19
C ARG A 221 -3.93 -9.35 24.16
N GLY A 222 -3.45 -8.78 25.27
CA GLY A 222 -2.87 -9.55 26.37
C GLY A 222 -1.59 -10.30 26.02
N VAL A 223 -0.76 -9.76 25.12
CA VAL A 223 0.54 -10.34 24.73
C VAL A 223 1.45 -10.42 25.96
N PRO A 224 1.91 -11.62 26.36
CA PRO A 224 2.85 -11.78 27.47
C PRO A 224 4.23 -11.21 27.10
N VAL A 225 4.81 -10.44 28.03
CA VAL A 225 6.17 -9.90 27.96
C VAL A 225 6.90 -10.38 29.21
N ASP A 226 7.35 -11.62 29.22
CA ASP A 226 7.82 -12.33 30.42
C ASP A 226 9.17 -13.04 30.22
N ALA A 227 9.56 -13.32 28.99
CA ALA A 227 10.85 -13.93 28.69
C ALA A 227 11.98 -12.93 28.94
N PRO A 228 13.12 -13.35 29.52
CA PRO A 228 14.26 -12.45 29.69
C PRO A 228 14.82 -12.00 28.34
N CYS A 229 15.32 -10.78 28.29
CA CYS A 229 16.04 -10.26 27.14
C CYS A 229 17.36 -11.01 26.91
N ALA A 230 17.90 -10.91 25.69
CA ALA A 230 19.22 -11.43 25.39
C ALA A 230 20.27 -10.80 26.34
N GLY A 231 21.24 -11.59 26.79
CA GLY A 231 22.27 -11.14 27.73
C GLY A 231 21.83 -11.06 29.21
N GLY A 232 20.58 -11.42 29.55
CA GLY A 232 20.14 -11.54 30.95
C GLY A 232 20.06 -10.21 31.70
N VAL A 233 19.86 -9.10 30.99
CA VAL A 233 19.78 -7.75 31.58
C VAL A 233 18.62 -7.69 32.58
N ALA A 234 18.93 -7.37 33.83
CA ALA A 234 17.93 -7.23 34.90
C ALA A 234 16.92 -6.12 34.55
N GLY A 235 15.64 -6.35 34.84
CA GLY A 235 14.57 -5.40 34.52
C GLY A 235 14.18 -5.35 33.03
N CYS A 236 14.63 -6.30 32.22
CA CYS A 236 14.29 -6.43 30.81
C CYS A 236 13.50 -7.71 30.55
N ALA A 237 12.32 -7.60 29.94
CA ALA A 237 11.57 -8.75 29.42
C ALA A 237 11.06 -8.50 28.00
N ARG A 238 10.76 -9.59 27.28
CA ARG A 238 10.34 -9.57 25.88
C ARG A 238 9.23 -10.59 25.61
N SER A 239 8.45 -10.33 24.57
CA SER A 239 7.42 -11.24 24.09
C SER A 239 7.98 -12.41 23.28
N ARG A 240 7.10 -13.39 22.99
CA ARG A 240 7.29 -14.28 21.83
C ARG A 240 7.25 -13.46 20.53
N PRO A 241 7.86 -13.94 19.43
CA PRO A 241 7.83 -13.23 18.16
C PRO A 241 6.41 -13.03 17.65
N LEU A 242 6.10 -11.79 17.31
CA LEU A 242 4.92 -11.33 16.62
C LEU A 242 5.27 -11.07 15.14
N ARG A 243 4.24 -11.00 14.30
CA ARG A 243 4.38 -10.86 12.85
C ARG A 243 3.36 -9.84 12.33
N VAL A 244 3.82 -8.91 11.50
CA VAL A 244 2.90 -8.11 10.68
C VAL A 244 2.60 -8.91 9.42
N VAL A 245 1.33 -9.14 9.12
CA VAL A 245 0.91 -9.94 7.95
C VAL A 245 0.06 -9.10 7.01
N ILE A 246 0.05 -9.48 5.74
CA ILE A 246 -0.61 -8.72 4.69
C ILE A 246 -2.11 -8.98 4.62
N ASP A 247 -2.56 -10.20 4.87
CA ASP A 247 -3.93 -10.59 4.61
C ASP A 247 -4.57 -11.41 5.74
N ARG A 248 -5.88 -11.63 5.58
CA ARG A 248 -6.67 -12.37 6.55
C ARG A 248 -6.36 -13.87 6.58
N VAL A 249 -5.83 -14.43 5.48
CA VAL A 249 -5.48 -15.85 5.40
C VAL A 249 -4.33 -16.12 6.38
N ASP A 250 -3.28 -15.30 6.35
CA ASP A 250 -2.18 -15.35 7.31
C ASP A 250 -2.62 -15.01 8.73
N ARG A 251 -3.47 -13.99 8.89
CA ARG A 251 -3.95 -13.54 10.20
C ARG A 251 -4.77 -14.60 10.92
N GLN A 252 -5.55 -15.39 10.19
CA GLN A 252 -6.46 -16.40 10.73
C GLN A 252 -5.81 -17.79 10.79
N HIS A 253 -4.59 -17.96 10.28
CA HIS A 253 -3.93 -19.25 10.27
C HIS A 253 -3.68 -19.77 11.71
N PRO A 254 -4.08 -21.01 12.06
CA PRO A 254 -3.99 -21.52 13.43
C PRO A 254 -2.60 -21.41 14.07
N SER A 255 -1.53 -21.65 13.30
CA SER A 255 -0.14 -21.60 13.75
C SER A 255 0.41 -20.18 14.06
N SER A 256 -0.31 -19.13 13.67
CA SER A 256 0.12 -17.73 13.84
C SER A 256 -0.95 -16.80 14.44
N ALA A 257 -2.22 -17.20 14.54
CA ALA A 257 -3.33 -16.32 14.91
C ALA A 257 -3.18 -15.57 16.25
N GLY A 258 -2.47 -16.14 17.23
CA GLY A 258 -2.18 -15.49 18.51
C GLY A 258 -0.96 -14.56 18.50
N ARG A 259 -0.26 -14.47 17.37
CA ARG A 259 1.01 -13.75 17.19
C ARG A 259 1.12 -12.99 15.86
N SER A 260 0.01 -12.82 15.14
CA SER A 260 -0.05 -12.09 13.87
C SER A 260 -1.04 -10.94 13.96
N LEU A 261 -0.73 -9.85 13.26
CA LEU A 261 -1.56 -8.66 13.13
C LEU A 261 -1.58 -8.22 11.67
N LEU A 262 -2.73 -7.83 11.14
CA LEU A 262 -2.81 -7.20 9.81
C LEU A 262 -2.07 -5.87 9.83
N GLY A 263 -1.23 -5.61 8.83
CA GLY A 263 -0.54 -4.33 8.65
C GLY A 263 -0.96 -3.59 7.38
N GLU A 264 -0.55 -2.33 7.29
CA GLU A 264 -0.65 -1.50 6.08
C GLU A 264 0.66 -0.74 5.89
N VAL A 265 1.15 -0.61 4.65
CA VAL A 265 2.37 0.17 4.38
C VAL A 265 2.16 1.62 4.77
N GLY A 266 3.02 2.14 5.65
CA GLY A 266 2.92 3.47 6.24
C GLY A 266 1.98 3.57 7.45
N GLY A 267 1.35 2.46 7.83
CA GLY A 267 0.62 2.34 9.10
C GLY A 267 1.54 2.33 10.31
N LEU A 268 0.95 2.09 11.48
CA LEU A 268 1.66 1.99 12.76
C LEU A 268 1.32 0.69 13.49
N VAL A 269 2.31 0.10 14.14
CA VAL A 269 2.11 -0.85 15.24
C VAL A 269 2.27 -0.11 16.55
N VAL A 270 1.27 -0.19 17.42
CA VAL A 270 1.21 0.51 18.71
C VAL A 270 1.23 -0.51 19.84
N VAL A 271 2.15 -0.34 20.78
CA VAL A 271 2.13 -1.05 22.07
C VAL A 271 1.35 -0.22 23.06
N ALA A 272 0.31 -0.82 23.65
CA ALA A 272 -0.54 -0.19 24.64
C ALA A 272 -0.57 -0.99 25.95
N ARG A 273 -0.69 -0.29 27.08
CA ARG A 273 -0.84 -0.91 28.41
C ARG A 273 -1.79 -0.09 29.28
N GLY A 274 -2.87 -0.73 29.75
CA GLY A 274 -3.92 -0.07 30.52
C GLY A 274 -4.69 0.98 29.72
N GLY A 275 -4.97 0.68 28.44
CA GLY A 275 -5.67 1.60 27.54
C GLY A 275 -4.85 2.80 27.06
N GLN A 276 -3.55 2.88 27.36
CA GLN A 276 -2.69 3.99 26.95
C GLN A 276 -1.57 3.51 26.02
N LYS A 277 -1.26 4.30 24.98
CA LYS A 277 -0.07 4.13 24.16
C LYS A 277 1.17 4.16 25.06
N ARG A 278 2.16 3.32 24.71
CA ARG A 278 3.47 3.27 25.34
C ARG A 278 4.63 3.42 24.38
N SER A 279 4.44 3.00 23.12
CA SER A 279 5.40 3.15 22.04
C SER A 279 4.70 2.78 20.73
N SER A 280 5.22 3.27 19.62
CA SER A 280 4.77 2.91 18.28
C SER A 280 5.95 2.80 17.31
N ILE A 281 5.72 2.11 16.20
CA ILE A 281 6.68 1.98 15.11
C ILE A 281 5.94 1.84 13.77
N HIS A 282 6.48 2.44 12.72
CA HIS A 282 5.91 2.35 11.38
C HIS A 282 6.02 0.94 10.80
N VAL A 283 5.14 0.64 9.84
CA VAL A 283 5.20 -0.57 9.01
C VAL A 283 5.59 -0.19 7.59
N GLY A 284 6.56 -0.90 7.01
CA GLY A 284 7.09 -0.62 5.68
C GLY A 284 7.50 -1.88 4.93
N GLY A 285 8.30 -1.70 3.88
CA GLY A 285 8.90 -2.78 3.10
C GLY A 285 10.01 -3.50 3.85
N PRO A 286 10.72 -4.43 3.18
CA PRO A 286 11.78 -5.23 3.78
C PRO A 286 12.85 -4.33 4.39
N ARG A 287 13.14 -4.54 5.67
CA ARG A 287 14.33 -4.00 6.32
C ARG A 287 15.57 -4.58 5.66
N GLU A 288 16.67 -3.83 5.66
CA GLU A 288 17.95 -4.36 5.22
C GLU A 288 18.28 -5.61 6.04
N SER A 289 18.27 -6.77 5.38
CA SER A 289 18.72 -8.05 5.91
C SER A 289 20.25 -8.03 6.04
N GLY A 290 20.79 -7.13 6.87
CA GLY A 290 22.16 -7.15 7.36
C GLY A 290 23.30 -7.12 6.32
N ARG A 291 23.04 -6.84 5.03
CA ARG A 291 24.11 -6.71 4.01
C ARG A 291 24.79 -5.34 4.16
N PRO A 292 26.10 -5.27 4.48
CA PRO A 292 26.81 -4.00 4.58
C PRO A 292 26.85 -3.27 3.22
N GLY A 293 26.47 -1.99 3.20
CA GLY A 293 26.61 -1.11 2.03
C GLY A 293 25.36 -0.91 1.17
N ALA A 294 24.19 -1.41 1.58
CA ALA A 294 22.93 -1.04 0.94
C ALA A 294 22.56 0.42 1.30
N PRO A 295 22.00 1.21 0.35
CA PRO A 295 21.57 2.57 0.63
C PRO A 295 20.32 2.57 1.52
N ALA A 296 20.33 3.42 2.56
CA ALA A 296 19.22 3.66 3.49
C ALA A 296 17.86 3.68 2.75
N VAL A 297 17.08 2.63 2.96
CA VAL A 297 15.89 2.34 2.17
C VAL A 297 14.79 3.34 2.52
N ALA A 298 14.18 3.98 1.50
CA ALA A 298 12.83 4.51 1.67
C ALA A 298 11.95 3.31 2.04
N GLY A 299 11.54 3.22 3.32
CA GLY A 299 10.74 2.11 3.85
C GLY A 299 9.36 1.95 3.20
N ARG A 300 9.04 2.80 2.23
CA ARG A 300 7.78 2.85 1.52
C ARG A 300 7.93 3.52 0.15
N TYR A 301 7.27 2.93 -0.84
CA TYR A 301 7.19 3.41 -2.21
C TYR A 301 5.73 3.57 -2.64
N ARG A 302 5.50 4.49 -3.57
CA ARG A 302 4.22 4.65 -4.26
C ARG A 302 4.38 4.25 -5.71
N LEU A 303 3.46 3.42 -6.19
CA LEU A 303 3.24 3.15 -7.60
C LEU A 303 1.94 3.85 -8.02
N HIS A 304 1.94 4.47 -9.21
CA HIS A 304 0.73 5.05 -9.80
C HIS A 304 0.12 4.06 -10.79
N VAL A 305 -1.01 3.46 -10.41
CA VAL A 305 -1.78 2.57 -11.30
C VAL A 305 -3.07 3.26 -11.72
N ARG A 306 -3.31 3.35 -13.03
CA ARG A 306 -4.57 3.85 -13.60
C ARG A 306 -5.33 2.68 -14.21
N ALA A 307 -6.51 2.40 -13.68
CA ALA A 307 -7.36 1.35 -14.19
C ALA A 307 -8.41 1.87 -15.18
N THR A 308 -8.56 1.19 -16.31
CA THR A 308 -9.58 1.44 -17.32
C THR A 308 -10.39 0.18 -17.57
N VAL A 309 -11.68 0.24 -17.29
CA VAL A 309 -12.62 -0.85 -17.60
C VAL A 309 -13.33 -0.54 -18.92
N PHE A 310 -13.15 -1.41 -19.91
CA PHE A 310 -13.79 -1.22 -21.22
C PHE A 310 -15.20 -1.81 -21.30
N ARG A 311 -16.05 -1.12 -22.07
CA ARG A 311 -17.31 -1.68 -22.57
C ARG A 311 -17.03 -2.62 -23.74
N ALA A 312 -17.84 -3.66 -23.89
CA ALA A 312 -17.80 -4.50 -25.09
C ALA A 312 -18.19 -3.71 -26.35
N GLU A 313 -19.15 -2.80 -26.20
CA GLU A 313 -19.65 -1.93 -27.28
C GLU A 313 -19.66 -0.46 -26.85
N LYS A 314 -19.66 0.46 -27.81
CA LYS A 314 -19.59 1.91 -27.58
C LYS A 314 -20.63 2.44 -26.58
N THR A 315 -21.85 1.89 -26.59
CA THR A 315 -22.95 2.26 -25.69
C THR A 315 -23.44 1.09 -24.82
N GLY A 316 -22.66 0.01 -24.76
CA GLY A 316 -23.01 -1.20 -24.02
C GLY A 316 -22.71 -1.10 -22.53
N LYS A 317 -23.08 -2.15 -21.78
CA LYS A 317 -22.62 -2.33 -20.40
C LYS A 317 -21.09 -2.52 -20.38
N PRO A 318 -20.39 -2.10 -19.32
CA PRO A 318 -19.00 -2.52 -19.12
C PRO A 318 -18.97 -4.05 -19.15
N GLY A 319 -18.23 -4.65 -20.08
CA GLY A 319 -18.49 -6.03 -20.52
C GLY A 319 -18.32 -7.08 -19.40
N ILE A 320 -17.67 -6.69 -18.32
CA ILE A 320 -17.34 -7.51 -17.17
C ILE A 320 -18.33 -7.39 -15.98
N PHE A 321 -19.24 -6.40 -15.95
CA PHE A 321 -20.11 -6.15 -14.79
C PHE A 321 -21.55 -5.78 -15.17
N ARG A 322 -22.49 -5.94 -14.22
CA ARG A 322 -23.93 -5.69 -14.51
C ARG A 322 -24.19 -4.21 -14.78
N ASN A 323 -23.38 -3.34 -14.19
CA ASN A 323 -23.43 -1.88 -14.33
C ASN A 323 -22.04 -1.25 -14.03
N GLU A 324 -21.93 0.06 -14.24
CA GLU A 324 -20.68 0.82 -14.03
C GLU A 324 -20.25 0.94 -12.57
N ALA A 325 -21.20 1.01 -11.63
CA ALA A 325 -20.87 1.12 -10.22
C ALA A 325 -20.23 -0.17 -9.68
N GLU A 326 -20.80 -1.32 -10.06
CA GLU A 326 -20.20 -2.64 -9.81
C GLU A 326 -18.83 -2.71 -10.48
N ALA A 327 -18.68 -2.19 -11.71
CA ALA A 327 -17.41 -2.22 -12.40
C ALA A 327 -16.26 -1.50 -11.70
N ILE A 328 -16.55 -0.29 -11.25
CA ILE A 328 -15.59 0.52 -10.51
C ILE A 328 -15.29 -0.14 -9.17
N SER A 329 -16.32 -0.66 -8.48
CA SER A 329 -16.15 -1.33 -7.18
C SER A 329 -15.24 -2.55 -7.28
N GLU A 330 -15.43 -3.36 -8.32
CA GLU A 330 -14.69 -4.60 -8.48
C GLU A 330 -13.24 -4.34 -8.92
N ALA A 331 -13.01 -3.46 -9.89
CA ALA A 331 -11.65 -3.04 -10.26
C ALA A 331 -10.89 -2.39 -9.10
N ARG A 332 -11.57 -1.65 -8.21
CA ARG A 332 -10.95 -1.16 -6.97
C ARG A 332 -10.56 -2.31 -6.04
N ALA A 333 -11.44 -3.29 -5.84
CA ALA A 333 -11.15 -4.44 -4.99
C ALA A 333 -9.97 -5.28 -5.51
N ASP A 334 -9.85 -5.46 -6.83
CA ASP A 334 -8.67 -6.09 -7.45
C ASP A 334 -7.37 -5.33 -7.14
N LEU A 335 -7.38 -4.00 -7.25
CA LEU A 335 -6.22 -3.15 -6.94
C LEU A 335 -5.88 -3.19 -5.44
N GLU A 336 -6.86 -3.24 -4.56
CA GLU A 336 -6.62 -3.41 -3.11
C GLU A 336 -6.02 -4.78 -2.78
N ASP A 337 -6.54 -5.85 -3.40
CA ASP A 337 -6.00 -7.21 -3.26
C ASP A 337 -4.55 -7.27 -3.77
N ALA A 338 -4.23 -6.60 -4.89
CA ALA A 338 -2.86 -6.50 -5.39
C ALA A 338 -1.95 -5.63 -4.50
N ALA A 339 -2.45 -4.51 -3.99
CA ALA A 339 -1.71 -3.65 -3.07
C ALA A 339 -1.33 -4.39 -1.79
N THR A 340 -2.21 -5.27 -1.31
CA THR A 340 -1.98 -6.11 -0.14
C THR A 340 -0.74 -7.00 -0.33
N LEU A 341 -0.56 -7.61 -1.51
CA LEU A 341 0.59 -8.46 -1.79
C LEU A 341 1.89 -7.65 -1.92
N TRP A 342 1.84 -6.57 -2.67
CA TRP A 342 2.99 -5.69 -2.91
C TRP A 342 3.42 -4.89 -1.68
N ALA A 343 2.58 -4.83 -0.65
CA ALA A 343 2.95 -4.33 0.68
C ALA A 343 4.17 -5.05 1.27
N GLN A 344 4.39 -6.33 0.93
CA GLN A 344 5.58 -7.09 1.33
C GLN A 344 6.88 -6.45 0.86
N CYS A 345 6.86 -5.71 -0.26
CA CYS A 345 7.98 -4.93 -0.77
C CYS A 345 7.93 -3.44 -0.38
N GLY A 346 6.96 -3.04 0.46
CA GLY A 346 6.73 -1.65 0.86
C GLY A 346 6.09 -0.79 -0.21
N ILE A 347 5.40 -1.39 -1.18
CA ILE A 347 4.81 -0.67 -2.32
C ILE A 347 3.32 -0.49 -2.08
N SER A 348 2.84 0.75 -2.23
CA SER A 348 1.42 1.10 -2.24
C SER A 348 0.98 1.52 -3.64
N LEU A 349 -0.16 1.03 -4.13
CA LEU A 349 -0.66 1.25 -5.49
C LEU A 349 -1.52 2.51 -5.67
N HIS A 350 -1.98 3.11 -4.59
CA HIS A 350 -2.90 4.26 -4.62
C HIS A 350 -2.58 5.31 -3.54
N GLY A 351 -1.57 5.05 -2.72
CA GLY A 351 -1.17 5.93 -1.65
C GLY A 351 -2.31 6.18 -0.66
N GLU A 352 -2.60 7.45 -0.41
CA GLU A 352 -3.75 7.86 0.42
C GLU A 352 -4.99 8.18 -0.42
N ALA A 353 -4.93 8.14 -1.75
CA ALA A 353 -6.09 8.36 -2.61
C ALA A 353 -6.81 7.03 -2.86
N PRO A 354 -8.13 7.03 -3.15
CA PRO A 354 -8.76 5.83 -3.67
C PRO A 354 -8.15 5.47 -5.04
N PRO A 355 -8.16 4.18 -5.44
CA PRO A 355 -7.63 3.79 -6.75
C PRO A 355 -8.33 4.53 -7.91
N ASP A 356 -7.53 4.99 -8.88
CA ASP A 356 -7.99 5.69 -10.09
C ASP A 356 -8.58 4.67 -11.07
N VAL A 357 -9.92 4.64 -11.16
CA VAL A 357 -10.66 3.72 -12.01
C VAL A 357 -11.65 4.48 -12.88
N ARG A 358 -11.59 4.25 -14.19
CA ARG A 358 -12.50 4.84 -15.18
C ARG A 358 -13.14 3.81 -16.08
N ILE A 359 -14.31 4.15 -16.63
CA ILE A 359 -14.99 3.38 -17.67
C ILE A 359 -14.71 4.01 -19.02
N ALA A 360 -14.38 3.21 -20.03
CA ALA A 360 -14.13 3.68 -21.39
C ALA A 360 -14.90 2.84 -22.43
N ALA A 361 -15.23 3.46 -23.56
CA ALA A 361 -15.66 2.76 -24.76
C ALA A 361 -14.42 2.33 -25.57
N PRO A 362 -14.52 1.27 -26.40
CA PRO A 362 -13.47 0.95 -27.36
C PRO A 362 -13.11 2.16 -28.23
N PRO A 363 -11.82 2.40 -28.52
CA PRO A 363 -11.41 3.50 -29.38
C PRO A 363 -11.97 3.30 -30.80
N PRO A 364 -12.22 4.39 -31.57
CA PRO A 364 -12.48 4.25 -33.00
C PRO A 364 -11.24 3.65 -33.70
N PRO A 365 -11.32 3.09 -34.91
CA PRO A 365 -10.12 2.73 -35.66
C PRO A 365 -9.30 4.00 -35.92
N TYR A 366 -8.06 4.08 -35.44
CA TYR A 366 -7.22 5.29 -35.50
C TYR A 366 -5.77 5.01 -35.87
N LEU A 367 -5.42 3.72 -35.99
CA LEU A 367 -4.07 3.23 -36.16
C LEU A 367 -3.97 2.50 -37.50
N VAL A 368 -2.93 2.78 -38.27
CA VAL A 368 -2.58 2.01 -39.47
C VAL A 368 -1.26 1.31 -39.22
N SER A 369 -1.23 -0.01 -39.36
CA SER A 369 -0.06 -0.83 -39.09
C SER A 369 0.52 -1.39 -40.38
N PHE A 370 1.85 -1.44 -40.45
CA PHE A 370 2.65 -1.84 -41.60
C PHE A 370 3.52 -3.03 -41.23
N GLY A 371 3.51 -4.08 -42.05
CA GLY A 371 4.25 -5.31 -41.79
C GLY A 371 3.66 -6.15 -40.66
N THR A 372 2.33 -6.15 -40.50
CA THR A 372 1.60 -6.83 -39.41
C THR A 372 1.81 -8.34 -39.33
N ASP A 373 2.32 -8.95 -40.40
CA ASP A 373 2.66 -10.37 -40.49
C ASP A 373 4.15 -10.61 -40.22
N LEU A 374 4.99 -10.58 -41.26
CA LEU A 374 6.38 -10.96 -41.25
C LEU A 374 7.32 -9.75 -41.35
N GLY A 375 6.79 -8.53 -41.44
CA GLY A 375 7.59 -7.32 -41.59
C GLY A 375 8.39 -7.28 -42.91
N LEU A 376 7.85 -7.84 -43.99
CA LEU A 376 8.53 -7.86 -45.29
C LEU A 376 8.63 -6.45 -45.91
N PRO A 377 9.72 -6.16 -46.64
CA PRO A 377 9.80 -4.93 -47.43
C PRO A 377 8.73 -4.86 -48.54
N SER A 378 8.41 -3.65 -48.98
CA SER A 378 7.46 -3.39 -50.07
C SER A 378 7.95 -3.85 -51.44
N THR A 379 7.05 -4.32 -52.30
CA THR A 379 7.29 -4.51 -53.75
C THR A 379 6.74 -3.35 -54.58
N GLY A 380 6.06 -2.40 -53.95
CA GLY A 380 5.45 -1.24 -54.57
C GLY A 380 3.94 -1.40 -54.72
N GLY A 381 3.22 -0.28 -54.66
CA GLY A 381 1.76 -0.29 -54.72
C GLY A 381 1.16 1.04 -54.33
N VAL A 382 -0.12 1.04 -53.97
CA VAL A 382 -0.83 2.23 -53.48
C VAL A 382 -1.59 1.88 -52.21
N LEU A 383 -1.39 2.68 -51.17
CA LEU A 383 -2.16 2.67 -49.92
C LEU A 383 -3.25 3.75 -50.00
N ARG A 384 -4.49 3.40 -49.69
CA ARG A 384 -5.63 4.32 -49.70
C ARG A 384 -6.44 4.22 -48.41
N VAL A 385 -6.49 5.32 -47.67
CA VAL A 385 -7.36 5.47 -46.49
C VAL A 385 -8.12 6.79 -46.52
N ARG A 386 -9.17 6.87 -45.70
CA ARG A 386 -9.81 8.12 -45.29
C ARG A 386 -9.60 8.35 -43.81
N VAL A 387 -9.15 9.55 -43.46
CA VAL A 387 -9.06 10.02 -42.08
C VAL A 387 -10.14 11.07 -41.87
N GLU A 388 -11.14 10.78 -41.04
CA GLU A 388 -12.35 11.61 -40.87
C GLU A 388 -12.97 12.00 -42.22
N GLY A 389 -13.07 11.04 -43.13
CA GLY A 389 -13.60 11.24 -44.49
C GLY A 389 -12.66 11.94 -45.47
N ARG A 390 -11.49 12.45 -45.05
CA ARG A 390 -10.49 13.07 -45.94
C ARG A 390 -9.54 12.00 -46.51
N PRO A 391 -9.29 11.98 -47.82
CA PRO A 391 -8.39 10.99 -48.42
C PRO A 391 -6.95 11.24 -47.99
N ALA A 392 -6.24 10.17 -47.63
CA ALA A 392 -4.79 10.13 -47.53
C ALA A 392 -4.29 8.94 -48.35
N VAL A 393 -3.51 9.23 -49.39
CA VAL A 393 -3.06 8.26 -50.39
C VAL A 393 -1.55 8.29 -50.45
N LEU A 394 -0.92 7.13 -50.36
CA LEU A 394 0.52 6.97 -50.50
C LEU A 394 0.82 6.02 -51.67
N VAL A 395 1.68 6.46 -52.59
CA VAL A 395 2.34 5.55 -53.53
C VAL A 395 3.50 4.89 -52.78
N VAL A 396 3.37 3.59 -52.51
CA VAL A 396 4.35 2.83 -51.73
C VAL A 396 5.58 2.59 -52.59
N PRO A 397 6.77 3.10 -52.22
CA PRO A 397 7.99 2.85 -52.98
C PRO A 397 8.46 1.40 -52.77
N PRO A 398 9.01 0.72 -53.80
CA PRO A 398 9.56 -0.62 -53.64
C PRO A 398 10.85 -0.65 -52.80
N GLY A 399 11.11 -1.77 -52.14
CA GLY A 399 12.31 -2.05 -51.35
C GLY A 399 12.38 -1.33 -49.99
N LYS A 400 11.28 -0.70 -49.56
CA LYS A 400 11.21 0.03 -48.29
C LYS A 400 10.76 -0.86 -47.17
N THR A 401 11.37 -0.70 -46.01
CA THR A 401 10.98 -1.39 -44.77
C THR A 401 9.63 -0.87 -44.25
N PRO A 402 8.90 -1.64 -43.41
CA PRO A 402 7.67 -1.18 -42.80
C PRO A 402 7.79 0.19 -42.08
N ASP A 403 8.88 0.44 -41.32
CA ASP A 403 9.13 1.74 -40.66
C ASP A 403 9.30 2.89 -41.65
N GLU A 404 10.02 2.67 -42.76
CA GLU A 404 10.18 3.69 -43.79
C GLU A 404 8.85 4.03 -44.46
N VAL A 405 8.03 3.03 -44.79
CA VAL A 405 6.71 3.26 -45.40
C VAL A 405 5.76 3.94 -44.41
N ALA A 406 5.78 3.54 -43.13
CA ALA A 406 5.00 4.19 -42.08
C ALA A 406 5.36 5.69 -41.93
N ARG A 407 6.64 6.05 -42.00
CA ARG A 407 7.09 7.45 -41.97
C ARG A 407 6.60 8.25 -43.17
N LEU A 408 6.66 7.66 -44.37
CA LEU A 408 6.13 8.31 -45.57
C LEU A 408 4.62 8.51 -45.47
N PHE A 409 3.89 7.51 -44.98
CA PHE A 409 2.45 7.60 -44.77
C PHE A 409 2.08 8.66 -43.73
N ALA A 410 2.83 8.75 -42.63
CA ALA A 410 2.64 9.77 -41.61
C ALA A 410 2.73 11.20 -42.20
N LEU A 411 3.61 11.45 -43.16
CA LEU A 411 3.69 12.73 -43.86
C LEU A 411 2.44 13.02 -44.69
N GLU A 412 1.86 12.02 -45.36
CA GLU A 412 0.60 12.19 -46.12
C GLU A 412 -0.58 12.50 -45.19
N VAL A 413 -0.66 11.82 -44.05
CA VAL A 413 -1.67 12.09 -43.02
C VAL A 413 -1.50 13.50 -42.44
N GLN A 414 -0.26 13.96 -42.24
CA GLN A 414 0.03 15.33 -41.81
C GLN A 414 -0.39 16.36 -42.84
N ARG A 415 -0.17 16.11 -44.13
CA ARG A 415 -0.67 16.97 -45.22
C ARG A 415 -2.20 17.02 -45.29
N ALA A 416 -2.88 15.96 -44.89
CA ALA A 416 -4.34 15.93 -44.76
C ALA A 416 -4.87 16.72 -43.53
N GLY A 417 -3.97 17.27 -42.70
CA GLY A 417 -4.29 18.14 -41.57
C GLY A 417 -4.42 17.43 -40.22
N PHE A 418 -3.89 16.21 -40.10
CA PHE A 418 -3.94 15.42 -38.86
C PHE A 418 -2.55 15.29 -38.22
N ARG A 419 -2.51 14.95 -36.95
CA ARG A 419 -1.27 14.55 -36.29
C ARG A 419 -1.07 13.05 -36.51
N ALA A 420 0.12 12.68 -36.98
CA ALA A 420 0.54 11.29 -37.16
C ALA A 420 1.82 11.02 -36.38
N VAL A 421 1.83 9.95 -35.58
CA VAL A 421 3.00 9.52 -34.80
C VAL A 421 3.35 8.08 -35.20
N VAL A 422 4.60 7.86 -35.58
CA VAL A 422 5.12 6.53 -35.92
C VAL A 422 5.64 5.85 -34.65
N SER A 423 5.23 4.61 -34.44
CA SER A 423 5.64 3.76 -33.34
C SER A 423 6.20 2.45 -33.90
N ARG A 424 7.44 2.11 -33.55
CA ARG A 424 8.12 0.89 -34.02
C ARG A 424 7.83 -0.27 -33.08
N ASN A 425 7.46 -1.42 -33.63
CA ASN A 425 7.20 -2.64 -32.88
C ASN A 425 8.39 -3.60 -32.99
N ALA A 426 8.54 -4.47 -31.99
CA ALA A 426 9.52 -5.54 -32.04
C ALA A 426 9.26 -6.50 -33.21
N ARG A 427 10.30 -7.24 -33.59
CA ARG A 427 10.20 -8.33 -34.57
C ARG A 427 9.59 -9.54 -33.88
N ILE A 428 8.51 -10.08 -34.43
CA ILE A 428 7.96 -11.36 -33.99
C ILE A 428 8.93 -12.51 -34.32
N THR A 429 8.83 -13.65 -33.63
CA THR A 429 9.74 -14.79 -33.80
C THR A 429 9.92 -15.24 -35.26
N PRO A 430 8.86 -15.44 -36.07
CA PRO A 430 9.02 -15.82 -37.48
C PRO A 430 9.28 -14.63 -38.42
N GLY A 431 9.34 -13.40 -37.91
CA GLY A 431 9.38 -12.18 -38.72
C GLY A 431 10.75 -11.93 -39.34
N ALA A 432 10.74 -11.39 -40.57
CA ALA A 432 11.92 -10.87 -41.25
C ALA A 432 12.38 -9.53 -40.65
N ALA A 433 11.44 -8.65 -40.28
CA ALA A 433 11.70 -7.39 -39.59
C ALA A 433 10.56 -7.01 -38.63
N GLY A 434 10.75 -5.95 -37.85
CA GLY A 434 9.70 -5.38 -37.00
C GLY A 434 8.63 -4.65 -37.82
N SER A 435 7.41 -4.60 -37.27
CA SER A 435 6.31 -3.82 -37.82
C SER A 435 6.36 -2.37 -37.35
N ALA A 436 5.56 -1.49 -37.98
CA ALA A 436 5.43 -0.11 -37.56
C ALA A 436 3.97 0.34 -37.59
N ASP A 437 3.56 1.10 -36.57
CA ASP A 437 2.23 1.66 -36.46
C ASP A 437 2.26 3.18 -36.68
N VAL A 438 1.23 3.69 -37.33
CA VAL A 438 0.97 5.13 -37.48
C VAL A 438 -0.29 5.46 -36.72
N LEU A 439 -0.13 6.14 -35.58
CA LEU A 439 -1.23 6.60 -34.73
C LEU A 439 -1.72 7.95 -35.25
N ILE A 440 -3.02 8.04 -35.52
CA ILE A 440 -3.61 9.23 -36.14
C ILE A 440 -4.56 9.93 -35.17
N SER A 441 -4.34 11.23 -34.98
CA SER A 441 -5.13 12.07 -34.09
C SER A 441 -5.46 13.41 -34.73
N ARG A 442 -6.54 14.04 -34.25
CA ARG A 442 -6.89 15.42 -34.55
C ARG A 442 -5.80 16.35 -34.01
N ALA A 443 -5.63 17.50 -34.66
CA ALA A 443 -4.68 18.52 -34.20
C ALA A 443 -5.05 19.09 -32.81
N GLU A 444 -6.35 19.11 -32.50
CA GLU A 444 -6.91 19.57 -31.23
C GLU A 444 -7.43 18.39 -30.40
N GLY A 445 -7.25 18.47 -29.08
CA GLY A 445 -7.66 17.43 -28.12
C GLY A 445 -6.47 16.74 -27.44
N ARG A 446 -6.77 15.90 -26.45
CA ARG A 446 -5.78 15.05 -25.75
C ARG A 446 -6.33 13.63 -25.53
N GLY A 447 -5.43 12.66 -25.44
CA GLY A 447 -5.76 11.25 -25.17
C GLY A 447 -6.75 10.66 -26.17
N ALA A 448 -7.59 9.74 -25.69
CA ALA A 448 -8.58 9.03 -26.51
C ALA A 448 -9.55 9.96 -27.28
N ALA A 449 -9.87 11.14 -26.74
CA ALA A 449 -10.76 12.11 -27.39
C ALA A 449 -10.12 12.75 -28.64
N ALA A 450 -8.78 12.76 -28.73
CA ALA A 450 -8.06 13.28 -29.90
C ALA A 450 -8.00 12.26 -31.05
N LEU A 451 -8.31 10.99 -30.83
CA LEU A 451 -8.13 9.95 -31.85
C LEU A 451 -9.04 10.17 -33.06
N ALA A 452 -8.46 10.16 -34.26
CA ALA A 452 -9.17 10.36 -35.51
C ALA A 452 -9.58 9.02 -36.11
N ARG A 453 -10.80 8.95 -36.64
CA ARG A 453 -11.32 7.75 -37.31
C ARG A 453 -10.62 7.53 -38.65
N VAL A 454 -10.16 6.31 -38.88
CA VAL A 454 -9.48 5.86 -40.09
C VAL A 454 -10.27 4.72 -40.72
N GLU A 455 -10.51 4.80 -42.02
CA GLU A 455 -11.26 3.81 -42.79
C GLU A 455 -10.52 3.52 -44.10
N ALA A 456 -10.63 2.31 -44.64
CA ALA A 456 -10.07 1.99 -45.95
C ALA A 456 -10.88 2.69 -47.07
N ASP A 457 -10.19 3.18 -48.10
CA ASP A 457 -10.85 3.72 -49.30
C ASP A 457 -10.74 2.73 -50.46
N GLY A 458 -11.64 1.74 -50.44
CA GLY A 458 -11.56 0.58 -51.33
C GLY A 458 -10.54 -0.44 -50.82
N MET A 459 -9.69 -0.96 -51.72
CA MET A 459 -8.61 -1.87 -51.33
C MET A 459 -7.53 -1.10 -50.58
N LEU A 460 -7.29 -1.48 -49.32
CA LEU A 460 -6.41 -0.74 -48.40
C LEU A 460 -5.00 -0.57 -48.98
N CYS A 461 -4.35 -1.66 -49.40
CA CYS A 461 -3.03 -1.63 -50.00
C CYS A 461 -2.99 -2.55 -51.22
N THR A 462 -2.34 -2.12 -52.30
CA THR A 462 -2.12 -2.94 -53.50
C THR A 462 -0.73 -3.58 -53.58
N ASP A 463 0.12 -3.36 -52.57
CA ASP A 463 1.43 -4.00 -52.47
C ASP A 463 1.26 -5.48 -52.14
N SER A 464 2.01 -6.35 -52.82
CA SER A 464 1.85 -7.80 -52.70
C SER A 464 2.67 -8.43 -51.56
N THR A 465 3.61 -7.69 -50.98
CA THR A 465 4.50 -8.20 -49.91
C THR A 465 4.36 -7.41 -48.61
N LEU A 466 4.14 -6.11 -48.68
CA LEU A 466 3.92 -5.29 -47.49
C LEU A 466 2.48 -5.42 -47.03
N SER A 467 2.26 -6.18 -45.95
CA SER A 467 0.99 -6.20 -45.25
C SER A 467 0.69 -4.84 -44.62
N VAL A 468 -0.55 -4.38 -44.79
CA VAL A 468 -1.06 -3.16 -44.14
C VAL A 468 -2.43 -3.46 -43.57
N ALA A 469 -2.68 -3.05 -42.34
CA ALA A 469 -3.97 -3.22 -41.68
C ALA A 469 -4.36 -1.97 -40.90
N ILE A 470 -5.68 -1.77 -40.74
CA ILE A 470 -6.20 -0.74 -39.84
C ILE A 470 -6.48 -1.40 -38.50
N GLY A 471 -5.88 -0.86 -37.45
CA GLY A 471 -6.14 -1.28 -36.07
C GLY A 471 -7.55 -0.89 -35.67
N ALA A 472 -8.39 -1.89 -35.42
CA ALA A 472 -9.73 -1.76 -34.89
C ALA A 472 -9.82 -2.62 -33.62
N VAL A 473 -10.57 -2.13 -32.64
CA VAL A 473 -10.82 -2.83 -31.39
C VAL A 473 -12.29 -3.26 -31.37
N ASP A 474 -12.53 -4.55 -31.35
CA ASP A 474 -13.85 -5.17 -31.19
C ASP A 474 -13.84 -6.07 -29.96
N LEU A 475 -14.45 -5.59 -28.87
CA LEU A 475 -14.49 -6.34 -27.62
C LEU A 475 -15.77 -7.19 -27.50
N SER A 476 -16.53 -7.36 -28.59
CA SER A 476 -17.79 -8.13 -28.57
C SER A 476 -17.55 -9.64 -28.57
N ASP A 477 -16.56 -10.11 -29.31
CA ASP A 477 -16.09 -11.51 -29.39
C ASP A 477 -14.80 -11.78 -28.59
N GLY A 478 -14.27 -10.75 -27.92
CA GLY A 478 -13.11 -10.83 -27.03
C GLY A 478 -11.89 -10.15 -27.62
N LEU A 479 -10.92 -9.78 -26.77
CA LEU A 479 -9.69 -9.16 -27.24
C LEU A 479 -8.80 -10.23 -27.90
N THR A 480 -8.43 -10.03 -29.16
CA THR A 480 -7.36 -10.79 -29.79
C THR A 480 -6.07 -10.51 -29.04
N HIS A 481 -5.43 -11.55 -28.52
CA HIS A 481 -4.22 -11.42 -27.72
C HIS A 481 -3.02 -12.06 -28.40
N PHE A 482 -1.81 -11.66 -28.00
CA PHE A 482 -0.59 -12.26 -28.50
C PHE A 482 -0.43 -13.71 -28.00
N GLY A 483 0.26 -14.52 -28.79
CA GLY A 483 0.83 -15.79 -28.36
C GLY A 483 2.34 -15.68 -28.11
N ASP A 484 2.99 -16.82 -27.89
CA ASP A 484 4.43 -16.85 -27.54
C ASP A 484 5.33 -16.35 -28.68
N MET A 485 4.84 -16.41 -29.91
CA MET A 485 5.60 -16.04 -31.11
C MET A 485 5.59 -14.54 -31.40
N ASP A 486 4.62 -13.81 -30.89
CA ASP A 486 4.41 -12.39 -31.13
C ASP A 486 4.30 -11.55 -29.86
N SER A 487 4.54 -12.14 -28.68
CA SER A 487 4.53 -11.44 -27.38
C SER A 487 5.40 -10.17 -27.33
N PRO A 488 6.60 -10.08 -27.93
CA PRO A 488 7.37 -8.84 -27.89
C PRO A 488 6.75 -7.71 -28.72
N ALA A 489 5.91 -8.05 -29.71
CA ALA A 489 5.25 -7.09 -30.58
C ALA A 489 3.80 -6.81 -30.18
N GLY A 490 3.14 -7.74 -29.48
CA GLY A 490 1.70 -7.77 -29.29
C GLY A 490 0.93 -8.03 -30.59
N SER A 491 -0.34 -8.34 -30.46
CA SER A 491 -1.32 -8.30 -31.55
C SER A 491 -1.63 -6.86 -31.98
N LEU A 492 -2.18 -6.70 -33.18
CA LEU A 492 -2.61 -5.38 -33.66
C LEU A 492 -3.73 -4.79 -32.79
N GLU A 493 -4.62 -5.63 -32.26
CA GLU A 493 -5.76 -5.19 -31.48
C GLU A 493 -5.34 -4.69 -30.09
N GLU A 494 -4.50 -5.43 -29.37
CA GLU A 494 -3.93 -4.99 -28.08
C GLU A 494 -3.18 -3.68 -28.22
N ARG A 495 -2.33 -3.54 -29.25
CA ARG A 495 -1.61 -2.29 -29.50
C ARG A 495 -2.57 -1.14 -29.77
N SER A 496 -3.64 -1.38 -30.53
CA SER A 496 -4.67 -0.37 -30.80
C SER A 496 -5.41 0.04 -29.52
N LEU A 497 -5.69 -0.90 -28.62
CA LEU A 497 -6.31 -0.64 -27.34
C LEU A 497 -5.38 0.12 -26.39
N ALA A 498 -4.17 -0.40 -26.17
CA ALA A 498 -3.22 0.13 -25.20
C ALA A 498 -2.70 1.52 -25.60
N LYS A 499 -2.33 1.72 -26.88
CA LYS A 499 -1.85 3.03 -27.37
C LYS A 499 -2.93 4.12 -27.36
N ALA A 500 -4.21 3.76 -27.23
CA ALA A 500 -5.29 4.74 -27.07
C ALA A 500 -5.33 5.35 -25.66
N LEU A 501 -4.66 4.70 -24.70
CA LEU A 501 -4.57 5.11 -23.30
C LEU A 501 -3.24 5.76 -22.95
N ASP A 502 -2.25 5.67 -23.84
CA ASP A 502 -0.93 6.26 -23.66
C ASP A 502 -1.03 7.79 -23.56
N ASP A 503 -0.65 8.32 -22.39
CA ASP A 503 -0.54 9.75 -22.12
C ASP A 503 0.92 10.24 -22.11
N ALA A 504 1.85 9.37 -22.53
CA ALA A 504 3.30 9.57 -22.53
C ALA A 504 3.92 9.77 -21.13
N ASP A 505 3.20 9.47 -20.05
CA ASP A 505 3.79 9.43 -18.71
C ASP A 505 4.38 8.03 -18.43
N PRO A 506 5.72 7.88 -18.42
CA PRO A 506 6.36 6.59 -18.19
C PRO A 506 6.26 6.11 -16.74
N ARG A 507 5.70 6.90 -15.82
CA ARG A 507 5.57 6.57 -14.38
C ARG A 507 4.25 5.89 -14.03
N VAL A 508 3.33 5.80 -15.00
CA VAL A 508 2.00 5.24 -14.79
C VAL A 508 1.94 3.84 -15.37
N VAL A 509 1.45 2.89 -14.56
CA VAL A 509 1.04 1.58 -15.05
C VAL A 509 -0.43 1.64 -15.46
N GLN A 510 -0.74 1.29 -16.71
CA GLN A 510 -2.11 1.20 -17.18
C GLN A 510 -2.64 -0.21 -16.91
N LEU A 511 -3.62 -0.34 -16.01
CA LEU A 511 -4.37 -1.57 -15.81
C LEU A 511 -5.63 -1.51 -16.68
N VAL A 512 -5.82 -2.49 -17.54
CA VAL A 512 -6.89 -2.48 -18.54
C VAL A 512 -7.72 -3.73 -18.38
N TYR A 513 -8.99 -3.54 -18.06
CA TYR A 513 -9.94 -4.64 -17.99
C TYR A 513 -10.73 -4.77 -19.28
N VAL A 514 -10.68 -5.96 -19.86
CA VAL A 514 -11.41 -6.35 -21.07
C VAL A 514 -12.45 -7.44 -20.78
N PRO A 515 -13.49 -7.60 -21.63
CA PRO A 515 -14.53 -8.60 -21.37
C PRO A 515 -13.99 -10.02 -21.24
N TYR A 516 -13.15 -10.45 -22.17
CA TYR A 516 -12.48 -11.75 -22.18
C TYR A 516 -11.41 -11.74 -23.29
N PHE A 517 -10.43 -12.63 -23.18
CA PHE A 517 -9.48 -12.90 -24.26
C PHE A 517 -10.09 -13.87 -25.28
N LEU A 518 -9.92 -13.59 -26.57
CA LEU A 518 -10.38 -14.45 -27.66
C LEU A 518 -9.61 -15.78 -27.64
N GLY A 519 -10.28 -16.91 -27.85
CA GLY A 519 -9.65 -18.25 -27.82
C GLY A 519 -9.54 -18.88 -26.42
N GLY A 520 -9.59 -18.08 -25.35
CA GLY A 520 -9.57 -18.56 -23.96
C GLY A 520 -8.20 -19.02 -23.46
N GLY A 521 -8.13 -19.48 -22.21
CA GLY A 521 -6.90 -20.00 -21.60
C GLY A 521 -5.97 -18.97 -20.96
N ARG A 522 -6.15 -17.67 -21.28
CA ARG A 522 -5.45 -16.56 -20.64
C ARG A 522 -6.41 -15.72 -19.80
N VAL A 523 -5.92 -15.18 -18.68
CA VAL A 523 -6.71 -14.35 -17.75
C VAL A 523 -6.06 -13.01 -17.40
N GLY A 524 -4.76 -12.90 -17.66
CA GLY A 524 -3.97 -11.68 -17.57
C GLY A 524 -2.78 -11.74 -18.52
N GLU A 525 -2.24 -10.57 -18.84
CA GLU A 525 -0.96 -10.40 -19.54
C GLU A 525 -0.40 -9.00 -19.29
N SER A 526 0.88 -8.83 -19.56
CA SER A 526 1.63 -7.62 -19.27
C SER A 526 2.59 -7.26 -20.40
N PHE A 527 2.71 -5.97 -20.65
CA PHE A 527 3.69 -5.37 -21.56
C PHE A 527 4.79 -4.72 -20.73
N ILE A 528 5.98 -5.32 -20.76
CA ILE A 528 7.14 -4.89 -19.99
C ILE A 528 8.07 -3.99 -20.81
N TYR A 529 9.06 -3.39 -20.15
CA TYR A 529 9.97 -2.47 -20.81
C TYR A 529 11.08 -3.22 -21.59
N GLY A 530 11.60 -4.30 -21.01
CA GLY A 530 12.77 -5.05 -21.45
C GLY A 530 12.64 -5.73 -22.81
N ASP A 531 11.41 -6.06 -23.22
CA ASP A 531 11.14 -6.79 -24.47
C ASP A 531 11.23 -5.92 -25.74
N GLY A 532 11.47 -4.63 -25.57
CA GLY A 532 11.52 -3.70 -26.69
C GLY A 532 10.16 -3.47 -27.36
N SER A 533 9.06 -3.88 -26.70
CA SER A 533 7.70 -3.63 -27.15
C SER A 533 7.43 -2.13 -27.28
N SER A 534 6.54 -1.80 -28.21
CA SER A 534 6.06 -0.43 -28.42
C SER A 534 5.00 -0.01 -27.41
N VAL A 535 4.44 -0.98 -26.69
CA VAL A 535 3.53 -0.82 -25.55
C VAL A 535 4.31 -1.21 -24.31
N LYS A 536 4.20 -0.44 -23.24
CA LYS A 536 4.98 -0.63 -22.00
C LYS A 536 4.17 -0.22 -20.80
N ASN A 537 4.43 -0.85 -19.66
CA ASN A 537 3.75 -0.57 -18.40
C ASN A 537 2.23 -0.75 -18.53
N VAL A 538 1.79 -1.72 -19.31
CA VAL A 538 0.37 -2.03 -19.50
C VAL A 538 0.10 -3.44 -19.00
N ILE A 539 -0.97 -3.60 -18.25
CA ILE A 539 -1.50 -4.87 -17.78
C ILE A 539 -2.89 -5.01 -18.38
N LEU A 540 -3.18 -6.14 -19.02
CA LEU A 540 -4.49 -6.49 -19.51
C LEU A 540 -5.05 -7.64 -18.67
N VAL A 541 -6.29 -7.51 -18.23
CA VAL A 541 -6.97 -8.51 -17.40
C VAL A 541 -8.37 -8.77 -17.93
N ASP A 542 -8.72 -10.05 -17.99
CA ASP A 542 -10.01 -10.52 -18.45
C ASP A 542 -11.00 -10.70 -17.28
N ARG A 543 -12.29 -10.92 -17.58
CA ARG A 543 -13.31 -11.15 -16.53
C ARG A 543 -13.01 -12.34 -15.62
N SER A 544 -12.32 -13.34 -16.13
CA SER A 544 -12.05 -14.60 -15.44
C SER A 544 -10.97 -14.37 -14.38
N GLY A 545 -9.98 -13.52 -14.69
CA GLY A 545 -9.01 -12.99 -13.71
C GLY A 545 -9.69 -12.25 -12.56
N VAL A 546 -10.63 -11.35 -12.87
CA VAL A 546 -11.43 -10.64 -11.83
C VAL A 546 -12.24 -11.62 -10.98
N ARG A 547 -12.87 -12.63 -11.59
CA ARG A 547 -13.69 -13.61 -10.83
C ARG A 547 -12.87 -14.52 -9.92
N THR A 548 -11.61 -14.76 -10.28
CA THR A 548 -10.68 -15.63 -9.55
C THR A 548 -9.72 -14.86 -8.64
N ARG A 549 -9.78 -13.52 -8.61
CA ARG A 549 -9.06 -12.58 -7.72
C ARG A 549 -8.25 -13.18 -6.57
N ARG A 550 -8.93 -13.77 -5.58
CA ARG A 550 -8.33 -14.24 -4.32
C ARG A 550 -7.66 -15.61 -4.40
N SER A 551 -7.91 -16.34 -5.47
CA SER A 551 -7.21 -17.58 -5.76
C SER A 551 -6.01 -17.30 -6.69
N SER A 552 -6.22 -16.55 -7.77
CA SER A 552 -5.22 -16.39 -8.84
C SER A 552 -4.30 -15.16 -8.72
N HIS A 553 -4.69 -14.12 -7.97
CA HIS A 553 -3.90 -12.89 -7.79
C HIS A 553 -3.38 -12.27 -9.11
N VAL A 554 -4.14 -12.41 -10.21
CA VAL A 554 -3.72 -12.03 -11.58
C VAL A 554 -3.14 -10.62 -11.64
N VAL A 555 -3.85 -9.61 -11.12
CA VAL A 555 -3.35 -8.21 -11.16
C VAL A 555 -2.02 -8.07 -10.44
N ALA A 556 -1.83 -8.75 -9.31
CA ALA A 556 -0.58 -8.68 -8.57
C ALA A 556 0.57 -9.37 -9.32
N HIS A 557 0.28 -10.50 -9.96
CA HIS A 557 1.21 -11.28 -10.77
C HIS A 557 1.65 -10.51 -12.03
N GLU A 558 0.69 -10.00 -12.81
CA GLU A 558 0.99 -9.20 -14.00
C GLU A 558 1.74 -7.91 -13.66
N LEU A 559 1.43 -7.32 -12.51
CA LEU A 559 2.19 -6.19 -12.01
C LEU A 559 3.64 -6.58 -11.67
N GLY A 560 3.88 -7.83 -11.28
CA GLY A 560 5.21 -8.38 -11.08
C GLY A 560 6.05 -8.41 -12.35
N HIS A 561 5.50 -8.85 -13.49
CA HIS A 561 6.21 -8.77 -14.76
C HIS A 561 6.65 -7.33 -15.09
N VAL A 562 5.76 -6.35 -14.88
CA VAL A 562 6.07 -4.93 -15.11
C VAL A 562 7.13 -4.40 -14.12
N LEU A 563 6.99 -4.68 -12.83
CA LEU A 563 7.89 -4.15 -11.80
C LEU A 563 9.26 -4.83 -11.76
N LEU A 564 9.34 -6.11 -12.10
CA LEU A 564 10.57 -6.90 -12.13
C LEU A 564 11.27 -6.81 -13.49
N ASP A 565 10.59 -6.31 -14.52
CA ASP A 565 11.02 -6.34 -15.93
C ASP A 565 11.48 -7.76 -16.33
N VAL A 566 10.61 -8.75 -16.11
CA VAL A 566 10.86 -10.17 -16.40
C VAL A 566 9.89 -10.65 -17.49
N PRO A 567 10.39 -11.06 -18.66
CA PRO A 567 9.56 -11.71 -19.66
C PRO A 567 9.29 -13.18 -19.31
N GLY A 568 8.13 -13.68 -19.76
CA GLY A 568 7.69 -15.06 -19.55
C GLY A 568 7.33 -15.37 -18.09
N HIS A 569 6.82 -16.56 -17.84
CA HIS A 569 6.55 -17.00 -16.47
C HIS A 569 7.76 -17.74 -15.89
N PRO A 570 8.20 -17.40 -14.66
CA PRO A 570 9.31 -18.10 -13.99
C PRO A 570 9.12 -19.61 -13.75
N ASP A 571 7.87 -20.08 -13.71
CA ASP A 571 7.48 -21.49 -13.51
C ASP A 571 7.78 -22.37 -14.74
N ASP A 572 7.86 -21.79 -15.94
CA ASP A 572 8.27 -22.49 -17.17
C ASP A 572 9.68 -23.13 -17.09
N PHE A 573 10.48 -22.78 -16.08
CA PHE A 573 11.90 -23.14 -15.97
C PHE A 573 12.33 -23.71 -14.60
N GLY A 574 11.41 -24.13 -13.72
CA GLY A 574 11.72 -24.45 -12.33
C GLY A 574 10.95 -25.61 -11.68
N ARG A 575 11.06 -25.69 -10.34
CA ARG A 575 10.22 -26.55 -9.50
C ARG A 575 9.15 -25.66 -8.91
N ASP A 576 7.88 -25.92 -9.22
CA ASP A 576 6.75 -25.10 -8.75
C ASP A 576 6.82 -24.83 -7.25
N THR A 577 6.74 -23.55 -6.90
CA THR A 577 6.65 -23.05 -5.53
C THR A 577 5.35 -22.27 -5.34
N PRO A 578 4.20 -22.93 -5.13
CA PRO A 578 2.89 -22.30 -5.20
C PRO A 578 2.64 -21.17 -4.19
N SER A 579 3.49 -21.05 -3.16
CA SER A 579 3.42 -19.93 -2.22
C SER A 579 4.06 -18.64 -2.72
N LEU A 580 4.85 -18.66 -3.80
CA LEU A 580 5.45 -17.45 -4.39
C LEU A 580 4.48 -16.83 -5.40
N LEU A 581 4.44 -15.50 -5.45
CA LEU A 581 3.53 -14.78 -6.36
C LEU A 581 3.89 -14.99 -7.84
N MET A 582 5.19 -15.01 -8.16
CA MET A 582 5.68 -15.10 -9.53
C MET A 582 5.92 -16.54 -10.01
N ASP A 583 5.68 -17.54 -9.17
CA ASP A 583 5.87 -18.98 -9.45
C ASP A 583 4.53 -19.72 -9.28
N SER A 584 3.49 -19.16 -9.87
CA SER A 584 2.12 -19.63 -9.70
C SER A 584 1.57 -20.22 -10.99
N ASP A 585 1.71 -21.54 -11.15
CA ASP A 585 0.90 -22.25 -12.14
C ASP A 585 -0.57 -22.18 -11.70
N ALA A 586 -1.40 -21.57 -12.55
CA ALA A 586 -2.84 -21.45 -12.33
C ALA A 586 -3.56 -22.82 -12.31
N SER A 587 -2.88 -23.91 -12.65
CA SER A 587 -3.42 -25.27 -12.72
C SER A 587 -3.38 -26.06 -11.39
N ASP A 588 -2.63 -25.62 -10.37
CA ASP A 588 -2.47 -26.35 -9.09
C ASP A 588 -3.52 -25.94 -8.03
N ALA A 589 -4.05 -26.91 -7.26
CA ALA A 589 -4.99 -26.67 -6.18
C ALA A 589 -4.36 -26.00 -4.93
N SER A 590 -3.04 -25.88 -4.87
CA SER A 590 -2.26 -25.09 -3.90
C SER A 590 -2.40 -23.57 -4.09
N VAL A 591 -3.08 -23.13 -5.16
CA VAL A 591 -3.47 -21.74 -5.47
C VAL A 591 -4.24 -21.06 -4.32
N TYR A 592 -4.81 -21.83 -3.40
CA TYR A 592 -5.45 -21.35 -2.16
C TYR A 592 -4.44 -21.35 -1.00
N GLY A 593 -3.60 -20.31 -0.92
CA GLY A 593 -2.63 -20.17 0.16
C GLY A 593 -2.06 -18.75 0.23
N PRO A 594 -1.43 -18.39 1.36
CA PRO A 594 -0.79 -17.09 1.49
C PRO A 594 0.35 -16.96 0.47
N ARG A 595 0.31 -15.89 -0.35
CA ARG A 595 1.33 -15.64 -1.37
C ARG A 595 2.46 -14.78 -0.82
N ARG A 596 3.67 -14.99 -1.35
CA ARG A 596 4.92 -14.38 -0.89
C ARG A 596 5.70 -13.75 -2.02
N LEU A 597 6.40 -12.68 -1.64
CA LEU A 597 7.46 -12.07 -2.41
C LEU A 597 8.77 -12.25 -1.65
N THR A 598 9.82 -12.63 -2.35
CA THR A 598 11.15 -12.87 -1.82
C THR A 598 11.93 -11.55 -1.62
N ASP A 599 13.00 -11.60 -0.83
CA ASP A 599 13.97 -10.50 -0.72
C ASP A 599 14.51 -10.08 -2.08
N ASP A 600 14.84 -11.05 -2.93
CA ASP A 600 15.45 -10.83 -4.24
C ASP A 600 14.45 -10.20 -5.22
N GLU A 601 13.18 -10.62 -5.20
CA GLU A 601 12.12 -9.95 -5.97
C GLU A 601 11.94 -8.49 -5.51
N CYS A 602 11.82 -8.24 -4.21
CA CYS A 602 11.71 -6.87 -3.71
C CYS A 602 12.97 -6.03 -4.01
N ALA A 603 14.16 -6.62 -4.00
CA ALA A 603 15.39 -5.94 -4.37
C ALA A 603 15.45 -5.64 -5.86
N ARG A 604 15.03 -6.57 -6.71
CA ARG A 604 14.94 -6.39 -8.16
C ARG A 604 13.93 -5.31 -8.53
N VAL A 605 12.75 -5.30 -7.91
CA VAL A 605 11.77 -4.21 -8.14
C VAL A 605 12.38 -2.84 -7.83
N ARG A 606 13.18 -2.70 -6.76
CA ARG A 606 13.87 -1.43 -6.48
C ARG A 606 14.92 -1.08 -7.54
N ALA A 607 15.56 -2.06 -8.15
CA ALA A 607 16.55 -1.85 -9.20
C ALA A 607 15.89 -1.46 -10.54
N GLU A 608 14.81 -2.15 -10.93
CA GLU A 608 14.18 -2.03 -12.25
C GLU A 608 13.07 -0.97 -12.31
N ALA A 609 12.37 -0.74 -11.19
CA ALA A 609 11.24 0.19 -11.11
C ALA A 609 11.45 1.32 -10.09
N GLY A 610 12.53 1.30 -9.30
CA GLY A 610 12.81 2.30 -8.26
C GLY A 610 13.05 3.72 -8.77
N PRO A 611 13.15 4.73 -7.87
CA PRO A 611 13.33 6.14 -8.26
C PRO A 611 14.58 6.44 -9.10
N ARG A 612 15.57 5.54 -9.10
CA ARG A 612 16.82 5.65 -9.86
C ARG A 612 16.89 4.70 -11.06
N ALA A 613 15.82 3.94 -11.31
CA ALA A 613 15.76 2.99 -12.40
C ALA A 613 15.60 3.69 -13.76
N LYS A 614 15.78 2.91 -14.84
CA LYS A 614 15.60 3.41 -16.21
C LYS A 614 14.15 3.86 -16.46
N VAL A 615 13.19 3.15 -15.86
CA VAL A 615 11.77 3.49 -15.86
C VAL A 615 11.34 3.68 -14.41
N PRO A 616 11.37 4.92 -13.88
CA PRO A 616 11.10 5.18 -12.47
C PRO A 616 9.59 5.12 -12.19
N LEU A 617 9.03 3.91 -12.15
CA LEU A 617 7.63 3.65 -11.83
C LEU A 617 7.32 3.91 -10.34
N LEU A 618 8.31 3.68 -9.48
CA LEU A 618 8.18 3.87 -8.04
C LEU A 618 8.71 5.23 -7.61
N GLU A 619 7.89 5.92 -6.82
CA GLU A 619 8.26 7.16 -6.15
C GLU A 619 8.55 6.86 -4.67
N ALA A 620 9.66 7.39 -4.15
CA ALA A 620 9.95 7.31 -2.73
C ALA A 620 8.86 8.05 -1.94
N TRP A 621 8.31 7.41 -0.91
CA TRP A 621 7.20 7.97 -0.15
C TRP A 621 7.52 7.89 1.36
N PRO A 622 7.96 9.00 1.99
CA PRO A 622 8.36 8.98 3.39
C PRO A 622 7.19 8.66 4.32
N PHE A 623 7.52 8.20 5.53
CA PHE A 623 6.54 8.09 6.60
C PHE A 623 5.99 9.46 6.98
N ALA A 624 4.76 9.46 7.48
CA ALA A 624 4.03 10.66 7.86
C ALA A 624 3.33 10.42 9.19
N VAL A 625 2.97 11.51 9.87
CA VAL A 625 2.22 11.46 11.12
C VAL A 625 0.93 10.67 10.97
N VAL A 626 0.78 9.62 11.77
CA VAL A 626 -0.46 8.84 11.81
C VAL A 626 -1.35 9.32 12.97
N PRO A 627 -2.62 9.67 12.72
CA PRO A 627 -3.57 10.01 13.77
C PRO A 627 -3.79 8.81 14.70
N LEU A 628 -3.64 8.99 16.01
CA LEU A 628 -3.97 7.94 16.97
C LEU A 628 -5.44 8.03 17.37
N PRO A 629 -6.18 6.90 17.38
CA PRO A 629 -7.52 6.87 17.94
C PRO A 629 -7.45 7.06 19.47
N SER A 630 -8.55 7.52 20.06
CA SER A 630 -8.70 7.44 21.52
C SER A 630 -8.72 5.97 21.92
N LEU A 631 -7.65 5.51 22.56
CA LEU A 631 -7.59 4.19 23.16
C LEU A 631 -8.46 4.23 24.43
N ALA A 632 -9.73 3.85 24.31
CA ALA A 632 -10.59 3.67 25.48
C ALA A 632 -10.07 2.46 26.29
N PRO A 633 -10.09 2.54 27.64
CA PRO A 633 -9.70 1.42 28.50
C PRO A 633 -10.61 0.20 28.37
#